data_AF-A0A0M3K850-F1
#
_entry.id   AF-A0A0M3K850-F1
#
_cell.length_a   1.000
_cell.length_b   1.000
_cell.length_c   1.000
_cell.angle_alpha   90.00
_cell.angle_beta   90.00
_cell.angle_gamma   90.00
#
_symmetry.space_group_name_H-M   'P 1'
#
loop_
_entity.id
_entity.type
_entity.pdbx_description
1 polymer ?
#
loop_
_entity_poly.entity_id
_entity_poly.type
_entity_poly.pdbx_seq_one_letter_code
_entity_poly.pdbx_strand_id
1 'polypeptide(L)'
;MDGAIASALALNHLIRLKDNFRPEILKDWDKQFRDQIFEYLYFGMSKFQMQHEVAEVERETDAGLYWWSYREFIEDVQSSFKKMHATLIFSGYILIFLCLLACLTTNAYQSKPVLGAIIGMIIIICCIVGFAVQFAGAASFNVVVFPVFFIISGIGLLILFSLESTWSKYSNAACDPLEKLSLIMSWDGPCAAISSLIIIIAFLIVGSSTANPYLQYVSFVLAAAIAILLIFTVLFFTVFLYMSGRHETMGLKWYQCLQPGDSHFAPRTIKDYNEVSISLLHDKLVEIKPTIAHLVASLISNHYVKCPIAFIFAIYLVFAVWGCKDFKLVTQYHLIEIAIKRVEIQIALYLGVLQWSSESRLYMQQYRDMFGKYEEYLELIFDEPIDYHDRARKQEILTFIDWPVVVSLQQNQLATRSVSWLKDFSRFESSTIYEINSVSCETSNDTFVPIVSLVFLKADNFKKYHSDIVFDKYQTQIIASKMYIELSTKGVEERLSLIDDLIAKAKSLGLPLTIKAPFAFSIQHDLQVLAHILSIVFNSNCINGFH
;
A
#
# COMPACT_ATOMS: atom_id res chain seq x y z
N MET A 1 -12.31 26.69 -40.09
CA MET A 1 -10.90 26.28 -40.23
C MET A 1 -10.11 27.27 -39.41
N ASP A 2 -9.78 26.97 -38.16
CA ASP A 2 -8.79 27.73 -37.40
C ASP A 2 -8.35 26.88 -36.22
N GLY A 3 -7.04 26.62 -36.18
CA GLY A 3 -6.41 25.63 -35.32
C GLY A 3 -5.24 24.97 -36.04
N ALA A 4 -4.43 25.74 -36.76
CA ALA A 4 -3.13 25.22 -37.20
C ALA A 4 -2.33 24.91 -35.93
N ILE A 5 -1.98 23.64 -35.73
CA ILE A 5 -1.12 23.21 -34.63
C ILE A 5 0.26 23.83 -34.90
N ALA A 6 0.53 24.97 -34.27
CA ALA A 6 1.75 25.75 -34.52
C ALA A 6 2.96 25.20 -33.76
N SER A 7 2.74 24.44 -32.69
CA SER A 7 3.80 23.76 -31.93
C SER A 7 3.24 22.54 -31.20
N ALA A 8 3.99 21.44 -31.22
CA ALA A 8 3.74 20.26 -30.42
C ALA A 8 4.99 20.01 -29.56
N LEU A 9 4.81 19.89 -28.24
CA LEU A 9 5.91 19.73 -27.29
C LEU A 9 6.40 18.28 -27.19
N ALA A 10 5.53 17.31 -27.53
CA ALA A 10 5.84 15.89 -27.50
C ALA A 10 5.10 15.15 -28.61
N LEU A 11 5.67 14.04 -29.05
CA LEU A 11 5.06 13.13 -30.01
C LEU A 11 5.03 11.72 -29.42
N ASN A 12 3.87 11.06 -29.48
CA ASN A 12 3.70 9.69 -29.01
C ASN A 12 3.48 8.76 -30.20
N HIS A 13 4.21 7.64 -30.22
CA HIS A 13 4.05 6.59 -31.22
C HIS A 13 3.63 5.28 -30.53
N LEU A 14 2.40 4.83 -30.79
CA LEU A 14 1.85 3.61 -30.20
C LEU A 14 1.91 2.44 -31.20
N ILE A 15 2.67 1.40 -30.84
CA ILE A 15 2.71 0.14 -31.58
C ILE A 15 1.82 -0.87 -30.85
N ARG A 16 0.67 -1.21 -31.45
CA ARG A 16 -0.23 -2.23 -30.90
C ARG A 16 0.12 -3.61 -31.45
N LEU A 17 0.58 -4.48 -30.56
CA LEU A 17 0.80 -5.90 -30.86
C LEU A 17 -0.48 -6.69 -30.56
N LYS A 18 -0.67 -7.84 -31.23
CA LYS A 18 -1.80 -8.73 -30.93
C LYS A 18 -1.51 -9.51 -29.65
N ASP A 19 -2.49 -9.63 -28.76
CA ASP A 19 -2.32 -10.35 -27.48
C ASP A 19 -2.14 -11.86 -27.62
N ASN A 20 -2.43 -12.42 -28.81
CA ASN A 20 -2.37 -13.87 -29.08
C ASN A 20 -0.94 -14.40 -29.30
N PHE A 21 0.09 -13.54 -29.26
CA PHE A 21 1.46 -14.00 -29.43
C PHE A 21 1.97 -14.74 -28.19
N ARG A 22 2.82 -15.76 -28.42
CA ARG A 22 3.51 -16.46 -27.33
C ARG A 22 4.37 -15.47 -26.54
N PRO A 23 4.49 -15.67 -25.22
CA PRO A 23 5.24 -14.76 -24.40
C PRO A 23 6.73 -14.71 -24.76
N GLU A 24 7.33 -15.76 -25.32
CA GLU A 24 8.73 -15.67 -25.77
C GLU A 24 8.89 -14.69 -26.95
N ILE A 25 7.99 -14.75 -27.94
CA ILE A 25 8.07 -13.93 -29.15
C ILE A 25 7.96 -12.44 -28.81
N LEU A 26 7.02 -12.09 -27.93
CA LEU A 26 6.86 -10.70 -27.48
C LEU A 26 8.07 -10.22 -26.67
N LYS A 27 8.77 -11.12 -25.94
CA LYS A 27 9.99 -10.78 -25.20
C LYS A 27 11.14 -10.49 -26.16
N ASP A 28 11.30 -11.34 -27.17
CA ASP A 28 12.33 -11.18 -28.18
C ASP A 28 12.07 -9.94 -29.04
N TRP A 29 10.80 -9.66 -29.38
CA TRP A 29 10.41 -8.43 -30.06
C TRP A 29 10.75 -7.19 -29.24
N ASP A 30 10.38 -7.12 -27.96
CA ASP A 30 10.73 -5.98 -27.09
C ASP A 30 12.23 -5.80 -26.97
N LYS A 31 12.98 -6.90 -26.87
CA LYS A 31 14.43 -6.86 -26.81
C LYS A 31 15.02 -6.33 -28.12
N GLN A 32 14.59 -6.83 -29.27
CA GLN A 32 15.05 -6.36 -30.57
C GLN A 32 14.62 -4.93 -30.85
N PHE A 33 13.42 -4.52 -30.43
CA PHE A 33 12.94 -3.15 -30.56
C PHE A 33 13.80 -2.18 -29.76
N ARG A 34 14.16 -2.53 -28.52
CA ARG A 34 15.13 -1.78 -27.73
C ARG A 34 16.49 -1.75 -28.42
N ASP A 35 17.02 -2.93 -28.72
CA ASP A 35 18.35 -3.05 -29.34
C ASP A 35 18.39 -2.23 -30.64
N GLN A 36 17.32 -2.20 -31.44
CA GLN A 36 17.21 -1.36 -32.64
C GLN A 36 17.03 0.11 -32.34
N ILE A 37 16.20 0.55 -31.38
CA ILE A 37 16.15 1.98 -31.00
C ILE A 37 17.53 2.45 -30.57
N PHE A 38 18.27 1.63 -29.83
CA PHE A 38 19.62 1.92 -29.38
C PHE A 38 20.68 1.80 -30.48
N GLU A 39 20.54 0.85 -31.42
CA GLU A 39 21.50 0.57 -32.51
C GLU A 39 21.29 1.49 -33.73
N TYR A 40 20.04 1.89 -34.04
CA TYR A 40 19.74 2.87 -35.09
C TYR A 40 20.22 4.28 -34.71
N LEU A 41 20.27 4.59 -33.41
CA LEU A 41 20.88 5.81 -32.90
C LEU A 41 22.41 5.72 -32.87
N TYR A 42 23.00 4.52 -32.75
CA TYR A 42 24.46 4.35 -32.66
C TYR A 42 24.97 3.04 -33.29
N PHE A 43 25.57 3.17 -34.47
CA PHE A 43 26.19 2.07 -35.20
C PHE A 43 27.50 1.62 -34.51
N GLY A 44 27.47 0.48 -33.80
CA GLY A 44 28.67 -0.32 -33.51
C GLY A 44 29.41 -0.07 -32.18
N MET A 45 28.73 0.15 -31.05
CA MET A 45 29.40 0.35 -29.75
C MET A 45 28.85 -0.47 -28.57
N SER A 46 29.70 -0.64 -27.54
CA SER A 46 29.45 -1.52 -26.38
C SER A 46 28.52 -0.91 -25.32
N LYS A 47 27.79 -1.77 -24.60
CA LYS A 47 26.71 -1.44 -23.65
C LYS A 47 27.09 -0.48 -22.49
N PHE A 48 28.38 -0.35 -22.17
CA PHE A 48 28.85 0.54 -21.08
C PHE A 48 29.10 1.98 -21.54
N GLN A 49 29.35 2.20 -22.84
CA GLN A 49 29.52 3.53 -23.44
C GLN A 49 28.18 4.20 -23.77
N MET A 50 27.13 3.40 -23.95
CA MET A 50 25.77 3.85 -24.30
C MET A 50 25.11 4.79 -23.28
N GLN A 51 25.30 4.60 -21.97
CA GLN A 51 24.63 5.45 -20.97
C GLN A 51 25.20 6.87 -20.87
N HIS A 52 26.44 7.09 -21.31
CA HIS A 52 27.11 8.38 -21.20
C HIS A 52 26.79 9.30 -22.40
N GLU A 53 26.48 8.73 -23.57
CA GLU A 53 26.19 9.49 -24.81
C GLU A 53 24.69 9.65 -25.12
N VAL A 54 23.77 8.89 -24.51
CA VAL A 54 22.32 9.24 -24.52
C VAL A 54 22.11 10.64 -23.94
N ALA A 55 22.84 10.96 -22.87
CA ALA A 55 22.88 12.31 -22.30
C ALA A 55 23.54 13.36 -23.22
N GLU A 56 24.29 12.92 -24.24
CA GLU A 56 24.96 13.78 -25.22
C GLU A 56 24.06 14.02 -26.45
N VAL A 57 23.26 13.05 -26.90
CA VAL A 57 22.19 13.27 -27.89
C VAL A 57 21.05 14.11 -27.33
N GLU A 58 20.66 13.87 -26.08
CA GLU A 58 19.70 14.73 -25.38
C GLU A 58 20.21 16.17 -25.31
N ARG A 59 21.53 16.38 -25.23
CA ARG A 59 22.18 17.70 -25.31
C ARG A 59 22.21 18.28 -26.72
N GLU A 60 22.45 17.45 -27.75
CA GLU A 60 22.57 17.93 -29.14
C GLU A 60 21.21 18.21 -29.80
N THR A 61 20.18 17.45 -29.44
CA THR A 61 18.84 17.56 -30.06
C THR A 61 17.81 18.28 -29.18
N ASP A 62 18.14 18.56 -27.92
CA ASP A 62 17.25 19.16 -26.90
C ASP A 62 15.90 18.40 -26.77
N ALA A 63 15.88 17.12 -27.14
CA ALA A 63 14.70 16.27 -27.17
C ALA A 63 14.98 14.95 -26.43
N GLY A 64 14.20 14.69 -25.37
CA GLY A 64 14.24 13.44 -24.61
C GLY A 64 13.42 12.34 -25.30
N LEU A 65 14.04 11.18 -25.53
CA LEU A 65 13.37 9.99 -26.04
C LEU A 65 13.05 9.04 -24.89
N TYR A 66 11.77 8.77 -24.67
CA TYR A 66 11.30 7.86 -23.63
C TYR A 66 10.49 6.72 -24.26
N TRP A 67 10.62 5.51 -23.72
CA TRP A 67 9.82 4.35 -24.15
C TRP A 67 9.26 3.60 -22.94
N TRP A 68 8.22 2.81 -23.20
CA TRP A 68 7.62 1.93 -22.21
C TRP A 68 7.10 0.66 -22.84
N SER A 69 7.31 -0.46 -22.15
CA SER A 69 6.66 -1.73 -22.44
C SER A 69 6.12 -2.34 -21.14
N TYR A 70 4.96 -2.97 -21.24
CA TYR A 70 4.37 -3.75 -20.16
C TYR A 70 5.34 -4.78 -19.58
N ARG A 71 6.16 -5.42 -20.42
CA ARG A 71 7.07 -6.49 -19.97
C ARG A 71 8.27 -5.94 -19.22
N GLU A 72 8.83 -4.85 -19.71
CA GLU A 72 9.93 -4.13 -19.06
C GLU A 72 9.49 -3.66 -17.68
N PHE A 73 8.29 -3.09 -17.59
CA PHE A 73 7.68 -2.75 -16.31
C PHE A 73 7.59 -3.96 -15.36
N ILE A 74 7.11 -5.12 -15.82
CA ILE A 74 7.03 -6.33 -15.00
C ILE A 74 8.43 -6.85 -14.60
N GLU A 75 9.42 -6.80 -15.50
CA GLU A 75 10.79 -7.22 -15.21
C GLU A 75 11.46 -6.28 -14.19
N ASP A 76 11.25 -4.97 -14.30
CA ASP A 76 11.69 -3.95 -13.35
C ASP A 76 11.07 -4.18 -11.97
N VAL A 77 9.75 -4.41 -11.92
CA VAL A 77 9.00 -4.75 -10.70
C VAL A 77 9.58 -6.00 -10.03
N GLN A 78 9.83 -7.07 -10.80
CA GLN A 78 10.42 -8.31 -10.27
C GLN A 78 11.85 -8.12 -9.76
N SER A 79 12.66 -7.34 -10.48
CA SER A 79 14.03 -7.00 -10.08
C SER A 79 14.05 -6.25 -8.75
N SER A 80 13.16 -5.28 -8.60
CA SER A 80 12.97 -4.53 -7.35
C SER A 80 12.55 -5.43 -6.20
N PHE A 81 11.62 -6.37 -6.41
CA PHE A 81 11.25 -7.33 -5.37
C PHE A 81 12.42 -8.22 -4.96
N LYS A 82 13.24 -8.70 -5.91
CA LYS A 82 14.46 -9.47 -5.56
C LYS A 82 15.40 -8.65 -4.68
N LYS A 83 15.61 -7.36 -5.00
CA LYS A 83 16.43 -6.46 -4.17
C LYS A 83 15.81 -6.23 -2.80
N MET A 84 14.50 -6.05 -2.71
CA MET A 84 13.79 -5.90 -1.45
C MET A 84 13.96 -7.13 -0.55
N HIS A 85 13.82 -8.34 -1.09
CA HIS A 85 14.05 -9.58 -0.33
C HIS A 85 15.49 -9.69 0.18
N ALA A 86 16.48 -9.36 -0.67
CA ALA A 86 17.88 -9.38 -0.26
C ALA A 86 18.15 -8.39 0.88
N THR A 87 17.58 -7.18 0.80
CA THR A 87 17.68 -6.16 1.85
C THR A 87 16.97 -6.60 3.14
N LEU A 88 15.84 -7.31 3.05
CA LEU A 88 15.11 -7.83 4.21
C LEU A 88 15.91 -8.93 4.93
N ILE A 89 16.56 -9.82 4.19
CA ILE A 89 17.44 -10.83 4.77
C ILE A 89 18.62 -10.15 5.48
N PHE A 90 19.22 -9.15 4.84
CA PHE A 90 20.31 -8.37 5.43
C PHE A 90 19.88 -7.63 6.69
N SER A 91 18.68 -7.03 6.71
CA SER A 91 18.15 -6.37 7.91
C SER A 91 17.86 -7.35 9.04
N GLY A 92 17.45 -8.59 8.74
CA GLY A 92 17.32 -9.67 9.72
C GLY A 92 18.66 -10.04 10.39
N TYR A 93 19.75 -10.14 9.62
CA TYR A 93 21.09 -10.35 10.20
C TYR A 93 21.56 -9.18 11.05
N ILE A 94 21.31 -7.94 10.58
CA ILE A 94 21.60 -6.73 11.36
C ILE A 94 20.82 -6.74 12.67
N LEU A 95 19.53 -7.13 12.65
CA LEU A 95 18.71 -7.21 13.85
C LEU A 95 19.32 -8.15 14.89
N ILE A 96 19.71 -9.37 14.50
CA ILE A 96 20.37 -10.32 15.42
C ILE A 96 21.66 -9.72 15.99
N PHE A 97 22.47 -9.11 15.13
CA PHE A 97 23.74 -8.49 15.53
C PHE A 97 23.53 -7.34 16.52
N LEU A 98 22.56 -6.46 16.26
CA LEU A 98 22.20 -5.37 17.16
C LEU A 98 21.64 -5.89 18.49
N CYS A 99 20.83 -6.96 18.47
CA CYS A 99 20.33 -7.57 19.72
C CYS A 99 21.47 -8.16 20.55
N LEU A 100 22.46 -8.78 19.90
CA LEU A 100 23.67 -9.30 20.56
C LEU A 100 24.43 -8.15 21.23
N LEU A 101 24.67 -7.05 20.50
CA LEU A 101 25.37 -5.87 21.03
C LEU A 101 24.60 -5.20 22.17
N ALA A 102 23.27 -5.12 22.09
CA ALA A 102 22.44 -4.50 23.12
C ALA A 102 22.50 -5.26 24.47
N CYS A 103 22.70 -6.57 24.45
CA CYS A 103 22.86 -7.38 25.66
C CYS A 103 24.30 -7.47 26.18
N LEU A 104 25.27 -6.78 25.56
CA LEU A 104 26.63 -6.63 26.09
C LEU A 104 26.64 -5.48 27.11
N THR A 105 26.93 -5.81 28.36
CA THR A 105 27.08 -4.83 29.44
C THR A 105 28.55 -4.68 29.82
N THR A 106 28.90 -3.64 30.57
CA THR A 106 30.28 -3.41 31.03
C THR A 106 30.77 -4.51 31.98
N ASN A 107 29.85 -5.22 32.66
CA ASN A 107 30.18 -6.33 33.54
C ASN A 107 30.07 -7.67 32.80
N ALA A 108 31.18 -8.42 32.73
CA ALA A 108 31.24 -9.72 32.05
C ALA A 108 30.30 -10.80 32.64
N TYR A 109 29.87 -10.64 33.91
CA TYR A 109 28.90 -11.52 34.58
C TYR A 109 27.45 -11.17 34.25
N GLN A 110 27.15 -9.90 33.94
CA GLN A 110 25.81 -9.43 33.61
C GLN A 110 25.56 -9.37 32.10
N SER A 111 26.61 -9.51 31.29
CA SER A 111 26.52 -9.55 29.83
C SER A 111 25.86 -10.86 29.39
N LYS A 112 24.85 -10.75 28.52
CA LYS A 112 24.06 -11.90 28.03
C LYS A 112 23.94 -11.89 26.50
N PRO A 113 25.04 -11.88 25.74
CA PRO A 113 25.00 -11.80 24.28
C PRO A 113 24.24 -12.97 23.63
N VAL A 114 24.31 -14.17 24.23
CA VAL A 114 23.56 -15.35 23.77
C VAL A 114 22.05 -15.14 23.91
N LEU A 115 21.59 -14.51 24.99
CA LEU A 115 20.19 -14.16 25.18
C LEU A 115 19.73 -13.13 24.13
N GLY A 116 20.56 -12.12 23.85
CA GLY A 116 20.30 -11.15 22.78
C GLY A 116 20.17 -11.81 21.40
N ALA A 117 21.04 -12.77 21.07
CA ALA A 117 20.91 -13.53 19.83
C ALA A 117 19.60 -14.34 19.78
N ILE A 118 19.19 -14.95 20.90
CA ILE A 118 17.91 -15.67 21.01
C ILE A 118 16.72 -14.72 20.80
N ILE A 119 16.76 -13.50 21.35
CA ILE A 119 15.72 -12.47 21.13
C ILE A 119 15.56 -12.19 19.63
N GLY A 120 16.67 -11.95 18.92
CA GLY A 120 16.66 -11.72 17.47
C GLY A 120 16.09 -12.92 16.69
N MET A 121 16.46 -14.15 17.08
CA MET A 121 15.95 -15.37 16.45
C MET A 121 14.45 -15.58 16.70
N ILE A 122 13.96 -15.32 17.92
CA ILE A 122 12.53 -15.40 18.25
C ILE A 122 11.74 -14.46 17.33
N ILE A 123 12.17 -13.20 17.20
CA ILE A 123 11.48 -12.21 16.36
C ILE A 123 11.41 -12.68 14.90
N ILE A 124 12.51 -13.21 14.35
CA ILE A 124 12.55 -13.73 12.98
C ILE A 124 11.60 -14.92 12.83
N ILE A 125 11.60 -15.86 13.77
CA ILE A 125 10.69 -17.01 13.75
C ILE A 125 9.23 -16.54 13.81
N CYS A 126 8.89 -15.59 14.67
CA CYS A 126 7.54 -15.00 14.74
C CYS A 126 7.12 -14.39 13.39
N CYS A 127 8.02 -13.69 12.71
CA CYS A 127 7.74 -13.13 11.38
C CYS A 127 7.51 -14.23 10.34
N ILE A 128 8.33 -15.28 10.33
CA ILE A 128 8.19 -16.42 9.40
C ILE A 128 6.84 -17.10 9.61
N VAL A 129 6.44 -17.36 10.86
CA VAL A 129 5.14 -18.01 11.12
C VAL A 129 3.98 -17.07 10.81
N GLY A 130 4.11 -15.77 11.06
CA GLY A 130 3.14 -14.76 10.60
C GLY A 130 2.92 -14.83 9.08
N PHE A 131 4.00 -14.87 8.30
CA PHE A 131 3.92 -15.02 6.84
C PHE A 131 3.35 -16.38 6.40
N ALA A 132 3.59 -17.45 7.18
CA ALA A 132 3.02 -18.77 6.88
C ALA A 132 1.47 -18.76 6.94
N VAL A 133 0.87 -17.93 7.80
CA VAL A 133 -0.60 -17.77 7.85
C VAL A 133 -1.14 -17.19 6.55
N GLN A 134 -0.44 -16.23 5.94
CA GLN A 134 -0.81 -15.71 4.63
C GLN A 134 -0.69 -16.78 3.53
N PHE A 135 0.37 -17.59 3.58
CA PHE A 135 0.56 -18.67 2.62
C PHE A 135 -0.58 -19.70 2.69
N ALA A 136 -1.03 -20.03 3.91
CA ALA A 136 -2.14 -20.93 4.12
C ALA A 136 -3.49 -20.37 3.62
N GLY A 137 -3.68 -19.04 3.67
CA GLY A 137 -4.94 -18.39 3.30
C GLY A 137 -5.08 -18.02 1.82
N ALA A 138 -4.03 -17.50 1.17
CA ALA A 138 -4.16 -16.79 -0.11
C ALA A 138 -3.54 -17.51 -1.32
N ALA A 139 -2.77 -18.59 -1.11
CA ALA A 139 -1.97 -19.30 -2.13
C ALA A 139 -1.03 -18.41 -2.98
N SER A 140 -0.98 -17.10 -2.73
CA SER A 140 -0.26 -16.07 -3.47
C SER A 140 0.42 -15.12 -2.50
N PHE A 141 1.62 -14.68 -2.85
CA PHE A 141 2.44 -13.84 -1.99
C PHE A 141 2.18 -12.36 -2.28
N ASN A 142 1.56 -11.64 -1.34
CA ASN A 142 1.40 -10.19 -1.45
C ASN A 142 2.65 -9.48 -0.93
N VAL A 143 3.26 -8.65 -1.77
CA VAL A 143 4.48 -7.91 -1.44
C VAL A 143 4.25 -6.88 -0.33
N VAL A 144 3.03 -6.35 -0.23
CA VAL A 144 2.65 -5.35 0.78
C VAL A 144 2.84 -5.84 2.23
N VAL A 145 3.00 -7.14 2.44
CA VAL A 145 3.18 -7.74 3.77
C VAL A 145 4.65 -7.68 4.23
N PHE A 146 5.64 -7.47 3.36
CA PHE A 146 7.04 -7.46 3.78
C PHE A 146 7.41 -6.37 4.79
N PRO A 147 6.92 -5.12 4.71
CA PRO A 147 7.17 -4.09 5.73
C PRO A 147 6.68 -4.46 7.13
N VAL A 148 5.75 -5.41 7.25
CA VAL A 148 5.22 -5.90 8.54
C VAL A 148 6.34 -6.48 9.42
N PHE A 149 7.41 -7.00 8.82
CA PHE A 149 8.62 -7.44 9.53
C PHE A 149 9.18 -6.36 10.48
N PHE A 150 9.23 -5.10 10.03
CA PHE A 150 9.79 -4.02 10.85
C PHE A 150 8.88 -3.65 12.01
N ILE A 151 7.55 -3.72 11.81
CA ILE A 151 6.56 -3.47 12.85
C ILE A 151 6.64 -4.56 13.92
N ILE A 152 6.63 -5.83 13.51
CA ILE A 152 6.76 -6.97 14.44
C ILE A 152 8.10 -6.89 15.18
N SER A 153 9.18 -6.54 14.49
CA SER A 153 10.49 -6.37 15.12
C SER A 153 10.48 -5.28 16.18
N GLY A 154 9.87 -4.13 15.92
CA GLY A 154 9.74 -3.05 16.91
C GLY A 154 8.97 -3.47 18.16
N ILE A 155 7.82 -4.12 17.99
CA ILE A 155 6.97 -4.61 19.10
C ILE A 155 7.69 -5.73 19.88
N GLY A 156 8.30 -6.69 19.16
CA GLY A 156 9.03 -7.80 19.75
C GLY A 156 10.25 -7.36 20.55
N LEU A 157 11.03 -6.40 20.02
CA LEU A 157 12.13 -5.80 20.75
C LEU A 157 11.65 -5.15 22.04
N LEU A 158 10.57 -4.35 21.99
CA LEU A 158 10.04 -3.68 23.18
C LEU A 158 9.66 -4.67 24.28
N ILE A 159 8.92 -5.73 23.96
CA ILE A 159 8.45 -6.72 24.94
C ILE A 159 9.63 -7.52 25.51
N LEU A 160 10.49 -8.07 24.65
CA LEU A 160 11.57 -8.98 25.08
C LEU A 160 12.69 -8.23 25.81
N PHE A 161 13.08 -7.03 25.37
CA PHE A 161 14.06 -6.22 26.08
C PHE A 161 13.51 -5.60 27.36
N SER A 162 12.20 -5.32 27.46
CA SER A 162 11.61 -4.89 28.74
C SER A 162 11.80 -5.97 29.81
N LEU A 163 11.51 -7.24 29.47
CA LEU A 163 11.64 -8.35 30.39
C LEU A 163 13.12 -8.65 30.75
N GLU A 164 14.04 -8.51 29.78
CA GLU A 164 15.50 -8.59 30.03
C GLU A 164 16.01 -7.46 30.93
N SER A 165 15.56 -6.22 30.68
CA SER A 165 15.93 -5.05 31.49
C SER A 165 15.47 -5.22 32.93
N THR A 166 14.26 -5.71 33.14
CA THR A 166 13.76 -6.06 34.47
C THR A 166 14.61 -7.15 35.12
N TRP A 167 14.98 -8.22 34.38
CA TRP A 167 15.90 -9.24 34.88
C TRP A 167 17.25 -8.66 35.36
N SER A 168 17.81 -7.73 34.60
CA SER A 168 19.06 -7.04 34.88
C SER A 168 18.98 -6.11 36.10
N LYS A 169 17.79 -5.64 36.48
CA LYS A 169 17.60 -4.87 37.74
C LYS A 169 17.64 -5.79 38.96
N TYR A 170 16.98 -6.94 38.89
CA TYR A 170 16.96 -7.93 39.97
C TYR A 170 18.21 -8.81 40.08
N SER A 171 19.12 -8.73 39.09
CA SER A 171 20.44 -9.39 39.07
C SER A 171 21.25 -9.19 40.35
N ASN A 172 21.17 -7.99 40.92
CA ASN A 172 21.97 -7.64 42.10
C ASN A 172 21.34 -8.05 43.45
N ALA A 173 20.14 -8.64 43.46
CA ALA A 173 19.31 -8.70 44.67
C ALA A 173 18.71 -10.06 45.03
N ALA A 174 18.41 -10.92 44.05
CA ALA A 174 17.76 -12.20 44.27
C ALA A 174 18.72 -13.38 44.04
N CYS A 175 18.70 -14.37 44.93
CA CYS A 175 19.73 -15.40 44.98
C CYS A 175 19.34 -16.78 44.41
N ASP A 176 18.05 -17.05 44.22
CA ASP A 176 17.60 -18.24 43.49
C ASP A 176 16.95 -17.85 42.15
N PRO A 177 17.41 -18.38 41.00
CA PRO A 177 16.89 -17.99 39.68
C PRO A 177 15.42 -18.34 39.49
N LEU A 178 14.88 -19.32 40.22
CA LEU A 178 13.48 -19.73 40.12
C LEU A 178 12.56 -18.67 40.74
N GLU A 179 12.85 -18.27 41.98
CA GLU A 179 12.07 -17.25 42.69
C GLU A 179 12.18 -15.88 42.00
N LYS A 180 13.37 -15.55 41.49
CA LYS A 180 13.60 -14.34 40.68
C LYS A 180 12.72 -14.33 39.42
N LEU A 181 12.65 -15.46 38.71
CA LEU A 181 11.82 -15.58 37.52
C LEU A 181 10.34 -15.47 37.87
N SER A 182 9.91 -16.13 38.95
CA SER A 182 8.52 -16.06 39.43
C SER A 182 8.12 -14.63 39.76
N LEU A 183 9.00 -13.85 40.39
CA LEU A 183 8.75 -12.45 40.71
C LEU A 183 8.66 -11.58 39.44
N ILE A 184 9.57 -11.76 38.49
CA ILE A 184 9.53 -10.97 37.24
C ILE A 184 8.26 -11.29 36.46
N MET A 185 7.90 -12.57 36.37
CA MET A 185 6.70 -13.01 35.66
C MET A 185 5.40 -12.61 36.37
N SER A 186 5.38 -12.44 37.70
CA SER A 186 4.19 -11.97 38.41
C SER A 186 3.88 -10.50 38.16
N TRP A 187 4.91 -9.68 37.88
CA TRP A 187 4.76 -8.23 37.67
C TRP A 187 4.71 -7.84 36.19
N ASP A 188 5.71 -8.25 35.39
CA ASP A 188 5.83 -7.84 33.99
C ASP A 188 5.06 -8.77 33.04
N GLY A 189 4.86 -10.03 33.43
CA GLY A 189 4.14 -11.04 32.63
C GLY A 189 2.72 -10.60 32.26
N PRO A 190 1.86 -10.21 33.24
CA PRO A 190 0.51 -9.72 32.96
C PRO A 190 0.51 -8.48 32.08
N CYS A 191 1.44 -7.53 32.28
CA CYS A 191 1.53 -6.32 31.47
C CYS A 191 1.83 -6.63 30.00
N ALA A 192 2.81 -7.51 29.75
CA ALA A 192 3.16 -7.97 28.41
C ALA A 192 2.01 -8.74 27.74
N ALA A 193 1.30 -9.59 28.50
CA ALA A 193 0.16 -10.37 28.02
C ALA A 193 -1.03 -9.48 27.65
N ILE A 194 -1.43 -8.56 28.53
CA ILE A 194 -2.53 -7.62 28.29
C ILE A 194 -2.23 -6.74 27.09
N SER A 195 -1.02 -6.18 27.01
CA SER A 195 -0.61 -5.34 25.88
C SER A 195 -0.65 -6.10 24.55
N SER A 196 -0.13 -7.34 24.53
CA SER A 196 -0.15 -8.19 23.34
C SER A 196 -1.59 -8.57 22.94
N LEU A 197 -2.46 -8.91 23.90
CA LEU A 197 -3.86 -9.25 23.63
C LEU A 197 -4.65 -8.08 23.04
N ILE A 198 -4.46 -6.87 23.57
CA ILE A 198 -5.09 -5.65 23.01
C ILE A 198 -4.69 -5.48 21.55
N ILE A 199 -3.39 -5.63 21.25
CA ILE A 199 -2.88 -5.48 19.89
C ILE A 199 -3.43 -6.58 18.96
N ILE A 200 -3.50 -7.83 19.42
CA ILE A 200 -4.06 -8.96 18.66
C ILE A 200 -5.54 -8.70 18.33
N ILE A 201 -6.34 -8.32 19.33
CA ILE A 201 -7.77 -8.04 19.15
C ILE A 201 -7.97 -6.86 18.19
N ALA A 202 -7.19 -5.79 18.35
CA ALA A 202 -7.26 -4.64 17.46
C ALA A 202 -7.01 -5.01 15.99
N PHE A 203 -5.94 -5.77 15.70
CA PHE A 203 -5.63 -6.18 14.33
C PHE A 203 -6.59 -7.24 13.79
N LEU A 204 -7.18 -8.10 14.63
CA LEU A 204 -8.26 -9.00 14.22
C LEU A 204 -9.53 -8.24 13.82
N ILE A 205 -9.93 -7.23 14.61
CA ILE A 205 -11.10 -6.39 14.29
C ILE A 205 -10.86 -5.64 12.98
N VAL A 206 -9.69 -5.00 12.82
CA VAL A 206 -9.33 -4.29 11.58
C VAL A 206 -9.29 -5.26 10.39
N GLY A 207 -8.71 -6.45 10.56
CA GLY A 207 -8.67 -7.49 9.54
C GLY A 207 -10.05 -7.99 9.12
N SER A 208 -10.99 -8.13 10.06
CA SER A 208 -12.36 -8.59 9.76
C SER A 208 -13.28 -7.51 9.18
N SER A 209 -13.03 -6.24 9.49
CA SER A 209 -13.92 -5.12 9.12
C SER A 209 -13.53 -4.43 7.81
N THR A 210 -12.29 -4.64 7.34
CA THR A 210 -11.79 -3.98 6.13
C THR A 210 -12.27 -4.69 4.87
N ALA A 211 -12.78 -3.96 3.88
CA ALA A 211 -13.21 -4.52 2.59
C ALA A 211 -12.05 -4.85 1.61
N ASN A 212 -10.88 -4.22 1.79
CA ASN A 212 -9.73 -4.42 0.92
C ASN A 212 -8.93 -5.70 1.30
N PRO A 213 -8.78 -6.67 0.38
CA PRO A 213 -8.08 -7.92 0.66
C PRO A 213 -6.63 -7.72 1.12
N TYR A 214 -5.89 -6.73 0.58
CA TYR A 214 -4.50 -6.51 0.94
C TYR A 214 -4.32 -6.13 2.42
N LEU A 215 -5.21 -5.28 2.95
CA LEU A 215 -5.15 -4.88 4.36
C LEU A 215 -5.65 -5.98 5.29
N GLN A 216 -6.64 -6.77 4.85
CA GLN A 216 -7.06 -7.97 5.57
C GLN A 216 -5.84 -8.88 5.79
N TYR A 217 -5.08 -9.17 4.72
CA TYR A 217 -3.88 -10.01 4.83
C TYR A 217 -2.81 -9.42 5.75
N VAL A 218 -2.48 -8.13 5.61
CA VAL A 218 -1.49 -7.46 6.49
C VAL A 218 -1.91 -7.55 7.95
N SER A 219 -3.19 -7.31 8.24
CA SER A 219 -3.71 -7.29 9.61
C SER A 219 -3.73 -8.70 10.23
N PHE A 220 -4.10 -9.72 9.46
CA PHE A 220 -4.06 -11.11 9.94
C PHE A 220 -2.64 -11.60 10.17
N VAL A 221 -1.68 -11.26 9.30
CA VAL A 221 -0.27 -11.60 9.49
C VAL A 221 0.28 -10.99 10.77
N LEU A 222 -0.04 -9.71 11.02
CA LEU A 222 0.42 -9.01 12.21
C LEU A 222 -0.21 -9.58 13.49
N ALA A 223 -1.51 -9.87 13.48
CA ALA A 223 -2.19 -10.50 14.60
C ALA A 223 -1.61 -11.89 14.94
N ALA A 224 -1.36 -12.71 13.91
CA ALA A 224 -0.78 -14.05 14.08
C ALA A 224 0.67 -13.99 14.60
N ALA A 225 1.50 -13.11 14.03
CA ALA A 225 2.89 -12.94 14.46
C ALA A 225 2.97 -12.49 15.93
N ILE A 226 2.10 -11.58 16.37
CA ILE A 226 2.07 -11.08 17.75
C ILE A 226 1.51 -12.14 18.71
N ALA A 227 0.52 -12.93 18.29
CA ALA A 227 0.05 -14.07 19.10
C ALA A 227 1.16 -15.10 19.35
N ILE A 228 1.95 -15.39 18.32
CA ILE A 228 3.10 -16.30 18.43
C ILE A 228 4.22 -15.69 19.25
N LEU A 229 4.47 -14.39 19.10
CA LEU A 229 5.41 -13.65 19.94
C LEU A 229 5.02 -13.71 21.42
N LEU A 230 3.73 -13.59 21.74
CA LEU A 230 3.24 -13.74 23.12
C LEU A 230 3.52 -15.14 23.66
N ILE A 231 3.21 -16.18 22.88
CA ILE A 231 3.47 -17.59 23.26
C ILE A 231 4.98 -17.81 23.49
N PHE A 232 5.83 -17.36 22.56
CA PHE A 232 7.28 -17.47 22.71
C PHE A 232 7.82 -16.65 23.87
N THR A 233 7.26 -15.47 24.15
CA THR A 233 7.67 -14.63 25.29
C THR A 233 7.38 -15.35 26.61
N VAL A 234 6.17 -15.86 26.80
CA VAL A 234 5.76 -16.47 28.08
C VAL A 234 6.39 -17.84 28.28
N LEU A 235 6.45 -18.69 27.25
CA LEU A 235 6.90 -20.07 27.39
C LEU A 235 8.40 -20.24 27.12
N PHE A 236 8.88 -19.76 25.98
CA PHE A 236 10.22 -20.07 25.50
C PHE A 236 11.27 -19.11 26.08
N PHE A 237 11.04 -17.81 25.99
CA PHE A 237 11.98 -16.79 26.45
C PHE A 237 12.19 -16.84 27.97
N THR A 238 11.14 -17.08 28.75
CA THR A 238 11.19 -17.33 30.20
C THR A 238 12.17 -18.44 30.57
N VAL A 239 12.22 -19.55 29.81
CA VAL A 239 13.17 -20.65 30.03
C VAL A 239 14.61 -20.21 29.77
N PHE A 240 14.86 -19.45 28.70
CA PHE A 240 16.20 -18.93 28.43
C PHE A 240 16.65 -17.88 29.43
N LEU A 241 15.73 -17.07 29.96
CA LEU A 241 15.99 -16.18 31.08
C LEU A 241 16.39 -16.97 32.34
N TYR A 242 15.66 -18.04 32.66
CA TYR A 242 16.01 -18.92 33.77
C TYR A 242 17.38 -19.57 33.60
N MET A 243 17.67 -20.12 32.42
CA MET A 243 18.98 -20.72 32.11
C MET A 243 20.11 -19.71 32.21
N SER A 244 19.89 -18.49 31.69
CA SER A 244 20.83 -17.39 31.84
C SER A 244 21.03 -16.99 33.31
N GLY A 245 19.97 -17.01 34.10
CA GLY A 245 20.01 -16.77 35.53
C GLY A 245 20.79 -17.81 36.31
N ARG A 246 20.65 -19.09 35.94
CA ARG A 246 21.41 -20.19 36.53
C ARG A 246 22.91 -20.06 36.23
N HIS A 247 23.29 -19.64 35.02
CA HIS A 247 24.69 -19.36 34.70
C HIS A 247 25.26 -18.19 35.52
N GLU A 248 24.44 -17.17 35.73
CA GLU A 248 24.78 -15.98 36.52
C GLU A 248 25.03 -16.34 38.00
N THR A 249 24.17 -17.18 38.61
CA THR A 249 24.36 -17.63 40.01
C THR A 249 25.52 -18.61 40.18
N MET A 250 25.92 -19.31 39.12
CA MET A 250 27.15 -20.10 39.09
C MET A 250 28.41 -19.22 38.94
N GLY A 251 28.30 -17.90 38.80
CA GLY A 251 29.47 -17.03 38.65
C GLY A 251 30.23 -17.27 37.35
N LEU A 252 29.55 -17.69 36.28
CA LEU A 252 30.16 -17.95 34.98
C LEU A 252 30.10 -16.70 34.11
N LYS A 253 31.23 -16.32 33.50
CA LYS A 253 31.26 -15.25 32.49
C LYS A 253 30.68 -15.77 31.17
N TRP A 254 30.09 -14.90 30.37
CA TRP A 254 29.41 -15.29 29.13
C TRP A 254 30.28 -16.07 28.12
N TYR A 255 31.60 -15.86 28.13
CA TYR A 255 32.56 -16.54 27.25
C TYR A 255 33.14 -17.83 27.86
N GLN A 256 32.91 -18.10 29.15
CA GLN A 256 33.38 -19.30 29.83
C GLN A 256 32.31 -20.39 29.73
N CYS A 257 32.27 -21.05 28.58
CA CYS A 257 31.46 -22.25 28.41
C CYS A 257 32.19 -23.46 29.04
N LEU A 258 31.50 -24.27 29.85
CA LEU A 258 31.99 -25.57 30.38
C LEU A 258 33.09 -25.54 31.46
N GLN A 259 33.38 -24.40 32.08
CA GLN A 259 34.29 -24.32 33.24
C GLN A 259 33.51 -24.29 34.56
N PRO A 260 34.09 -24.75 35.69
CA PRO A 260 33.47 -24.57 37.00
C PRO A 260 33.42 -23.08 37.36
N GLY A 261 32.30 -22.69 37.98
CA GLY A 261 31.98 -21.33 38.37
C GLY A 261 32.94 -20.70 39.38
N ASP A 262 33.07 -19.38 39.33
CA ASP A 262 33.94 -18.60 40.22
C ASP A 262 33.19 -18.13 41.49
N SER A 263 33.86 -18.14 42.64
CA SER A 263 33.29 -17.77 43.94
C SER A 263 33.25 -16.26 44.22
N HIS A 264 33.71 -15.44 43.27
CA HIS A 264 33.77 -13.98 43.41
C HIS A 264 32.42 -13.25 43.24
N PHE A 265 31.33 -13.96 42.91
CA PHE A 265 30.00 -13.36 42.78
C PHE A 265 29.30 -13.21 44.15
N ALA A 266 28.47 -12.17 44.30
CA ALA A 266 27.97 -11.71 45.61
C ALA A 266 27.28 -12.84 46.44
N PRO A 267 27.53 -12.91 47.75
CA PRO A 267 26.98 -13.95 48.61
C PRO A 267 25.46 -13.82 48.82
N ARG A 268 24.82 -14.95 49.18
CA ARG A 268 23.37 -15.06 49.40
C ARG A 268 22.87 -14.12 50.51
N THR A 269 22.07 -13.13 50.16
CA THR A 269 21.64 -12.06 51.08
C THR A 269 20.24 -12.20 51.68
N ILE A 270 19.36 -13.07 51.15
CA ILE A 270 17.98 -13.19 51.66
C ILE A 270 17.69 -14.67 52.00
N LYS A 271 17.33 -14.92 53.27
CA LYS A 271 16.98 -16.26 53.78
C LYS A 271 15.46 -16.48 53.91
N ASP A 272 14.66 -15.41 54.04
CA ASP A 272 13.21 -15.49 54.25
C ASP A 272 12.46 -14.55 53.30
N TYR A 273 11.48 -15.10 52.58
CA TYR A 273 10.64 -14.38 51.60
C TYR A 273 9.25 -14.13 52.20
N ASN A 274 9.02 -12.90 52.67
CA ASN A 274 7.68 -12.42 53.07
C ASN A 274 7.14 -11.45 52.00
N GLU A 275 5.85 -11.46 51.68
CA GLU A 275 5.25 -10.62 50.61
C GLU A 275 5.56 -9.12 50.79
N VAL A 276 5.53 -8.64 52.04
CA VAL A 276 5.85 -7.25 52.42
C VAL A 276 7.33 -6.91 52.19
N SER A 277 8.23 -7.86 52.41
CA SER A 277 9.65 -7.67 52.13
C SER A 277 9.96 -7.72 50.63
N ILE A 278 9.17 -8.46 49.84
CA ILE A 278 9.31 -8.54 48.39
C ILE A 278 8.86 -7.22 47.73
N SER A 279 7.73 -6.65 48.15
CA SER A 279 7.29 -5.34 47.64
C SER A 279 8.27 -4.23 48.02
N LEU A 280 8.75 -4.22 49.26
CA LEU A 280 9.74 -3.24 49.71
C LEU A 280 11.10 -3.40 49.01
N LEU A 281 11.48 -4.63 48.66
CA LEU A 281 12.67 -4.92 47.86
C LEU A 281 12.48 -4.46 46.40
N HIS A 282 11.29 -4.67 45.82
CA HIS A 282 10.94 -4.16 44.50
C HIS A 282 11.11 -2.64 44.44
N ASP A 283 10.49 -1.92 45.39
CA ASP A 283 10.55 -0.46 45.45
C ASP A 283 12.00 0.04 45.57
N LYS A 284 12.81 -0.60 46.43
CA LYS A 284 14.22 -0.26 46.58
C LYS A 284 15.04 -0.56 45.32
N LEU A 285 14.80 -1.67 44.62
CA LEU A 285 15.57 -2.02 43.42
C LEU A 285 15.19 -1.19 42.20
N VAL A 286 13.94 -0.72 42.15
CA VAL A 286 13.50 0.30 41.20
C VAL A 286 14.27 1.62 41.44
N GLU A 287 14.57 1.96 42.70
CA GLU A 287 15.34 3.16 43.07
C GLU A 287 16.88 3.02 42.87
N ILE A 288 17.45 1.82 43.02
CA ILE A 288 18.91 1.62 43.17
C ILE A 288 19.73 1.74 41.86
N LYS A 289 19.15 1.61 40.65
CA LYS A 289 19.92 1.81 39.40
C LYS A 289 19.79 3.28 38.95
N PRO A 290 20.79 4.17 39.21
CA PRO A 290 20.77 5.54 38.71
C PRO A 290 20.85 5.50 37.20
N THR A 291 19.68 5.52 36.56
CA THR A 291 19.55 5.52 35.11
C THR A 291 19.32 6.96 34.68
N ILE A 292 19.55 7.26 33.40
CA ILE A 292 19.11 8.52 32.77
C ILE A 292 17.63 8.81 33.11
N ALA A 293 16.82 7.75 33.29
CA ALA A 293 15.44 7.83 33.78
C ALA A 293 15.28 8.55 35.13
N HIS A 294 16.18 8.35 36.11
CA HIS A 294 16.11 9.07 37.40
C HIS A 294 16.46 10.55 37.23
N LEU A 295 17.45 10.85 36.38
CA LEU A 295 17.82 12.24 36.06
C LEU A 295 16.69 12.96 35.32
N VAL A 296 16.07 12.29 34.36
CA VAL A 296 14.88 12.78 33.63
C VAL A 296 13.68 12.92 34.56
N ALA A 297 13.41 11.94 35.42
CA ALA A 297 12.31 11.98 36.38
C ALA A 297 12.51 13.10 37.42
N SER A 298 13.72 13.28 37.94
CA SER A 298 14.08 14.38 38.84
C SER A 298 13.90 15.74 38.16
N LEU A 299 14.33 15.87 36.90
CA LEU A 299 14.18 17.08 36.09
C LEU A 299 12.68 17.40 35.83
N ILE A 300 11.88 16.39 35.49
CA ILE A 300 10.44 16.54 35.21
C ILE A 300 9.63 16.76 36.50
N SER A 301 10.08 16.21 37.63
CA SER A 301 9.38 16.37 38.92
C SER A 301 9.45 17.80 39.45
N ASN A 302 10.43 18.60 38.98
CA ASN A 302 10.57 20.01 39.34
C ASN A 302 9.34 20.83 38.91
N HIS A 303 8.71 21.53 39.85
CA HIS A 303 7.47 22.29 39.65
C HIS A 303 7.60 23.35 38.54
N TYR A 304 8.80 23.95 38.39
CA TYR A 304 9.09 24.94 37.36
C TYR A 304 9.13 24.37 35.93
N VAL A 305 9.36 23.07 35.77
CA VAL A 305 9.46 22.39 34.46
C VAL A 305 8.11 21.78 34.04
N LYS A 306 7.24 21.43 34.98
CA LYS A 306 5.91 20.86 34.71
C LYS A 306 5.01 21.79 33.91
N CYS A 307 4.95 23.06 34.30
CA CYS A 307 4.09 24.07 33.67
C CYS A 307 4.46 24.32 32.18
N PRO A 308 5.73 24.59 31.81
CA PRO A 308 6.09 24.78 30.40
C PRO A 308 5.93 23.51 29.57
N ILE A 309 6.20 22.32 30.12
CA ILE A 309 5.95 21.06 29.40
C ILE A 309 4.45 20.90 29.09
N ALA A 310 3.58 21.11 30.08
CA ALA A 310 2.13 21.02 29.88
C ALA A 310 1.64 22.05 28.84
N PHE A 311 2.20 23.26 28.85
CA PHE A 311 1.87 24.30 27.88
C PHE A 311 2.32 23.94 26.45
N ILE A 312 3.53 23.40 26.29
CA ILE A 312 4.03 22.90 25.00
C ILE A 312 3.15 21.75 24.48
N PHE A 313 2.75 20.81 25.35
CA PHE A 313 1.84 19.73 24.98
C PHE A 313 0.45 20.24 24.60
N ALA A 314 -0.08 21.26 25.29
CA ALA A 314 -1.34 21.89 24.94
C ALA A 314 -1.26 22.58 23.57
N ILE A 315 -0.18 23.30 23.30
CA ILE A 315 0.10 23.89 21.98
C ILE A 315 0.19 22.81 20.91
N TYR A 316 0.93 21.73 21.17
CA TYR A 316 1.04 20.59 20.26
C TYR A 316 -0.32 19.94 20.00
N LEU A 317 -1.16 19.76 21.02
CA LEU A 317 -2.52 19.24 20.86
C LEU A 317 -3.40 20.18 20.03
N VAL A 318 -3.31 21.50 20.25
CA VAL A 318 -4.03 22.48 19.43
C VAL A 318 -3.57 22.42 17.98
N PHE A 319 -2.26 22.33 17.72
CA PHE A 319 -1.74 22.15 16.36
C PHE A 319 -2.12 20.79 15.76
N ALA A 320 -2.15 19.72 16.54
CA ALA A 320 -2.58 18.41 16.08
C ALA A 320 -4.07 18.41 15.72
N VAL A 321 -4.93 18.98 16.56
CA VAL A 321 -6.38 19.13 16.32
C VAL A 321 -6.66 20.10 15.17
N TRP A 322 -5.90 21.18 15.06
CA TRP A 322 -5.98 22.10 13.93
C TRP A 322 -5.52 21.44 12.63
N GLY A 323 -4.41 20.68 12.67
CA GLY A 323 -3.95 19.84 11.57
C GLY A 323 -4.96 18.77 11.18
N CYS A 324 -5.76 18.24 12.11
CA CYS A 324 -6.88 17.34 11.81
C CYS A 324 -8.03 18.03 11.06
N LYS A 325 -8.23 19.35 11.24
CA LYS A 325 -9.24 20.12 10.48
C LYS A 325 -8.75 20.40 9.06
N ASP A 326 -7.48 20.77 8.92
CA ASP A 326 -6.84 20.91 7.61
C ASP A 326 -6.71 19.55 6.91
N PHE A 327 -6.74 18.44 7.65
CA PHE A 327 -6.82 17.10 7.07
C PHE A 327 -8.11 16.83 6.28
N LYS A 328 -9.19 17.60 6.47
CA LYS A 328 -10.39 17.49 5.62
C LYS A 328 -10.32 18.36 4.36
N LEU A 329 -9.64 19.50 4.41
CA LEU A 329 -9.60 20.48 3.31
C LEU A 329 -8.31 20.42 2.48
N VAL A 330 -7.16 20.21 3.11
CA VAL A 330 -5.84 20.13 2.44
C VAL A 330 -5.60 18.74 1.88
N THR A 331 -6.05 17.67 2.55
CA THR A 331 -5.93 16.30 2.01
C THR A 331 -6.77 16.12 0.75
N GLN A 332 -7.84 16.90 0.60
CA GLN A 332 -8.77 16.75 -0.50
C GLN A 332 -8.42 17.58 -1.75
N TYR A 333 -7.79 18.75 -1.57
CA TYR A 333 -7.46 19.66 -2.67
C TYR A 333 -5.96 19.71 -2.99
N HIS A 334 -5.07 19.83 -2.00
CA HIS A 334 -3.65 20.05 -2.28
C HIS A 334 -2.80 18.78 -2.10
N LEU A 335 -3.13 17.93 -1.13
CA LEU A 335 -2.49 16.64 -0.93
C LEU A 335 -3.02 15.61 -1.94
N ILE A 336 -4.22 15.78 -2.52
CA ILE A 336 -4.72 14.99 -3.66
C ILE A 336 -4.22 15.54 -4.99
N GLU A 337 -4.00 16.84 -5.18
CA GLU A 337 -3.34 17.32 -6.42
C GLU A 337 -1.84 17.04 -6.39
N ILE A 338 -1.19 17.16 -5.23
CA ILE A 338 0.18 16.71 -4.99
C ILE A 338 0.25 15.18 -4.91
N ALA A 339 -0.75 14.45 -4.42
CA ALA A 339 -0.77 12.98 -4.51
C ALA A 339 -1.09 12.49 -5.92
N ILE A 340 -1.92 13.17 -6.69
CA ILE A 340 -2.23 12.67 -8.02
C ILE A 340 -1.14 13.08 -9.02
N LYS A 341 -0.41 14.17 -8.76
CA LYS A 341 0.86 14.46 -9.45
C LYS A 341 2.09 13.74 -8.87
N ARG A 342 2.13 13.41 -7.57
CA ARG A 342 3.31 12.78 -6.92
C ARG A 342 3.10 11.37 -6.41
N VAL A 343 1.95 10.93 -5.91
CA VAL A 343 1.66 9.62 -5.27
C VAL A 343 1.56 8.44 -6.23
N GLU A 344 1.15 8.61 -7.47
CA GLU A 344 1.26 7.49 -8.43
C GLU A 344 2.75 7.14 -8.69
N ILE A 345 3.60 8.16 -8.61
CA ILE A 345 5.06 8.03 -8.56
C ILE A 345 5.46 7.61 -7.13
N GLN A 346 4.87 8.17 -6.07
CA GLN A 346 5.27 8.00 -4.68
C GLN A 346 4.96 6.62 -4.13
N ILE A 347 3.90 5.91 -4.52
CA ILE A 347 3.65 4.52 -4.09
C ILE A 347 4.57 3.56 -4.87
N ALA A 348 4.84 3.81 -6.15
CA ALA A 348 5.92 3.13 -6.88
C ALA A 348 7.33 3.44 -6.28
N LEU A 349 7.53 4.65 -5.73
CA LEU A 349 8.74 5.15 -5.03
C LEU A 349 8.88 4.66 -3.59
N TYR A 350 7.79 4.57 -2.82
CA TYR A 350 7.77 4.26 -1.38
C TYR A 350 7.71 2.75 -1.16
N LEU A 351 7.00 2.04 -2.04
CA LEU A 351 6.97 0.58 -2.05
C LEU A 351 8.20 -0.01 -2.78
N GLY A 352 9.09 0.87 -3.28
CA GLY A 352 10.40 0.51 -3.84
C GLY A 352 10.33 -0.38 -5.07
N VAL A 353 9.20 -0.38 -5.79
CA VAL A 353 8.92 -1.34 -6.86
C VAL A 353 9.56 -0.93 -8.19
N LEU A 354 9.82 0.35 -8.41
CA LEU A 354 10.66 0.81 -9.51
C LEU A 354 11.91 1.51 -8.98
N GLN A 355 13.06 1.08 -9.48
CA GLN A 355 14.34 1.70 -9.19
C GLN A 355 14.30 3.17 -9.63
N TRP A 356 14.94 4.07 -8.87
CA TRP A 356 14.95 5.52 -9.14
C TRP A 356 15.47 5.90 -10.53
N SER A 357 16.20 4.99 -11.18
CA SER A 357 16.81 5.14 -12.50
C SER A 357 16.14 4.27 -13.58
N SER A 358 14.90 3.82 -13.39
CA SER A 358 14.20 2.99 -14.39
C SER A 358 13.60 3.86 -15.51
N GLU A 359 13.79 3.44 -16.75
CA GLU A 359 13.30 4.13 -17.95
C GLU A 359 11.77 4.15 -18.01
N SER A 360 11.14 3.05 -17.58
CA SER A 360 9.69 2.94 -17.43
C SER A 360 9.10 4.06 -16.56
N ARG A 361 9.81 4.47 -15.50
CA ARG A 361 9.36 5.56 -14.61
C ARG A 361 9.46 6.92 -15.31
N LEU A 362 10.58 7.19 -15.99
CA LEU A 362 10.79 8.44 -16.71
C LEU A 362 9.75 8.63 -17.80
N TYR A 363 9.47 7.57 -18.57
CA TYR A 363 8.38 7.57 -19.55
C TYR A 363 7.03 7.89 -18.90
N MET A 364 6.64 7.18 -17.83
CA MET A 364 5.33 7.40 -17.19
C MET A 364 5.18 8.83 -16.67
N GLN A 365 6.24 9.40 -16.09
CA GLN A 365 6.23 10.78 -15.60
C GLN A 365 6.06 11.77 -16.76
N GLN A 366 6.88 11.66 -17.81
CA GLN A 366 6.83 12.55 -18.97
C GLN A 366 5.54 12.40 -19.77
N TYR A 367 5.05 11.17 -19.89
CA TYR A 367 3.79 10.88 -20.55
C TYR A 367 2.62 11.55 -19.82
N ARG A 368 2.61 11.54 -18.49
CA ARG A 368 1.58 12.25 -17.71
C ARG A 368 1.69 13.77 -17.83
N ASP A 369 2.89 14.31 -17.76
CA ASP A 369 3.11 15.76 -17.86
C ASP A 369 2.68 16.29 -19.24
N MET A 370 2.94 15.54 -20.30
CA MET A 370 2.68 15.96 -21.68
C MET A 370 1.30 15.54 -22.21
N PHE A 371 0.81 14.36 -21.83
CA PHE A 371 -0.44 13.76 -22.34
C PHE A 371 -1.57 13.64 -21.32
N GLY A 372 -1.36 14.03 -20.05
CA GLY A 372 -2.38 13.88 -18.99
C GLY A 372 -3.72 14.55 -19.28
N LYS A 373 -3.74 15.60 -20.11
CA LYS A 373 -4.97 16.25 -20.59
C LYS A 373 -5.83 15.37 -21.51
N TYR A 374 -5.23 14.39 -22.18
CA TYR A 374 -5.93 13.47 -23.08
C TYR A 374 -6.51 12.25 -22.36
N GLU A 375 -6.16 12.03 -21.10
CA GLU A 375 -6.70 10.93 -20.26
C GLU A 375 -7.87 11.38 -19.37
N GLU A 376 -8.34 12.62 -19.53
CA GLU A 376 -9.48 13.18 -18.80
C GLU A 376 -10.82 12.70 -19.40
N TYR A 377 -11.01 11.39 -19.50
CA TYR A 377 -12.28 10.81 -19.94
C TYR A 377 -12.71 9.62 -19.07
N LEU A 378 -14.02 9.39 -18.99
CA LEU A 378 -14.61 8.19 -18.40
C LEU A 378 -15.10 7.28 -19.51
N GLU A 379 -14.68 6.02 -19.50
CA GLU A 379 -15.27 4.98 -20.33
C GLU A 379 -16.48 4.38 -19.60
N LEU A 380 -17.65 4.53 -20.21
CA LEU A 380 -18.88 3.87 -19.80
C LEU A 380 -18.99 2.57 -20.60
N ILE A 381 -18.91 1.43 -19.93
CA ILE A 381 -18.98 0.12 -20.56
C ILE A 381 -20.29 -0.56 -20.14
N PHE A 382 -21.09 -0.90 -21.14
CA PHE A 382 -22.29 -1.72 -20.98
C PHE A 382 -21.89 -3.15 -21.36
N ASP A 383 -21.70 -4.00 -20.36
CA ASP A 383 -21.14 -5.35 -20.52
C ASP A 383 -22.21 -6.45 -20.72
N GLU A 384 -23.50 -6.08 -20.68
CA GLU A 384 -24.63 -6.99 -20.90
C GLU A 384 -25.42 -6.59 -22.15
N PRO A 385 -26.11 -7.55 -22.82
CA PRO A 385 -26.88 -7.26 -24.02
C PRO A 385 -28.08 -6.37 -23.66
N ILE A 386 -28.06 -5.14 -24.19
CA ILE A 386 -29.13 -4.16 -24.05
C ILE A 386 -29.89 -4.06 -25.37
N ASP A 387 -31.21 -4.00 -25.29
CA ASP A 387 -32.05 -3.68 -26.44
C ASP A 387 -31.98 -2.18 -26.74
N TYR A 388 -31.09 -1.81 -27.67
CA TYR A 388 -30.94 -0.44 -28.16
C TYR A 388 -32.03 -0.03 -29.17
N HIS A 389 -32.85 -0.98 -29.63
CA HIS A 389 -33.94 -0.72 -30.56
C HIS A 389 -35.17 -0.15 -29.85
N ASP A 390 -35.44 -0.57 -28.61
CA ASP A 390 -36.52 0.00 -27.81
C ASP A 390 -36.33 1.52 -27.63
N ARG A 391 -37.33 2.29 -28.06
CA ARG A 391 -37.29 3.76 -27.99
C ARG A 391 -37.25 4.25 -26.55
N ALA A 392 -37.92 3.57 -25.62
CA ALA A 392 -37.91 3.96 -24.22
C ALA A 392 -36.51 3.78 -23.63
N ARG A 393 -35.92 2.59 -23.78
CA ARG A 393 -34.56 2.29 -23.32
C ARG A 393 -33.49 3.14 -24.01
N LYS A 394 -33.59 3.37 -25.31
CA LYS A 394 -32.70 4.27 -26.07
C LYS A 394 -32.71 5.69 -25.49
N GLN A 395 -33.89 6.21 -25.16
CA GLN A 395 -34.01 7.55 -24.58
C GLN A 395 -33.47 7.62 -23.14
N GLU A 396 -33.70 6.58 -22.33
CA GLU A 396 -33.11 6.47 -20.98
C GLU A 396 -31.59 6.51 -21.02
N ILE A 397 -30.96 5.78 -21.94
CA ILE A 397 -29.50 5.75 -22.08
C ILE A 397 -28.96 7.10 -22.54
N LEU A 398 -29.61 7.74 -23.54
CA LEU A 398 -29.20 9.06 -24.01
C LEU A 398 -29.32 10.13 -22.92
N THR A 399 -30.42 10.11 -22.15
CA THR A 399 -30.60 11.03 -21.02
C THR A 399 -29.61 10.78 -19.89
N PHE A 400 -29.26 9.52 -19.62
CA PHE A 400 -28.22 9.14 -18.67
C PHE A 400 -26.83 9.67 -19.07
N ILE A 401 -26.45 9.53 -20.34
CA ILE A 401 -25.13 9.98 -20.84
C ILE A 401 -25.02 11.51 -20.89
N ASP A 402 -26.12 12.19 -21.17
CA ASP A 402 -26.14 13.66 -21.20
C ASP A 402 -26.36 14.26 -19.80
N TRP A 403 -26.87 13.49 -18.83
CA TRP A 403 -27.03 13.91 -17.44
C TRP A 403 -25.77 14.55 -16.83
N PRO A 404 -24.58 13.95 -16.88
CA PRO A 404 -23.38 14.55 -16.31
C PRO A 404 -23.02 15.86 -17.02
N VAL A 405 -23.27 16.00 -18.32
CA VAL A 405 -23.03 17.25 -19.07
C VAL A 405 -24.04 18.33 -18.69
N VAL A 406 -25.32 17.97 -18.54
CA VAL A 406 -26.41 18.90 -18.19
C VAL A 406 -26.33 19.38 -16.75
N VAL A 407 -26.08 18.47 -15.81
CA VAL A 407 -25.90 18.82 -14.38
C VAL A 407 -24.62 19.63 -14.18
N SER A 408 -23.58 19.33 -14.96
CA SER A 408 -22.36 20.13 -15.00
C SER A 408 -22.62 21.58 -15.42
N LEU A 409 -23.51 21.85 -16.38
CA LEU A 409 -23.82 23.21 -16.79
C LEU A 409 -24.47 24.06 -15.68
N GLN A 410 -25.15 23.44 -14.72
CA GLN A 410 -25.87 24.15 -13.65
C GLN A 410 -25.07 24.31 -12.37
N GLN A 411 -24.21 23.36 -12.01
CA GLN A 411 -23.60 23.35 -10.68
C GLN A 411 -22.07 23.37 -10.65
N ASN A 412 -21.33 22.86 -11.65
CA ASN A 412 -19.85 22.93 -11.61
C ASN A 412 -19.04 22.43 -12.84
N GLN A 413 -19.47 22.57 -14.10
CA GLN A 413 -18.71 22.19 -15.32
C GLN A 413 -17.80 20.94 -15.15
N LEU A 414 -18.32 19.81 -14.68
CA LEU A 414 -17.53 18.60 -14.37
C LEU A 414 -17.24 17.75 -15.61
N ALA A 415 -18.18 17.74 -16.55
CA ALA A 415 -18.04 17.12 -17.85
C ALA A 415 -18.14 18.19 -18.96
N THR A 416 -17.23 18.11 -19.93
CA THR A 416 -17.17 19.02 -21.08
C THR A 416 -18.02 18.49 -22.22
N ARG A 417 -17.99 17.17 -22.47
CA ARG A 417 -18.68 16.55 -23.60
C ARG A 417 -19.01 15.09 -23.34
N SER A 418 -20.15 14.65 -23.85
CA SER A 418 -20.48 13.22 -24.00
C SER A 418 -20.23 12.77 -25.44
N VAL A 419 -19.51 11.66 -25.60
CA VAL A 419 -19.27 11.00 -26.90
C VAL A 419 -19.94 9.63 -26.87
N SER A 420 -20.98 9.47 -27.70
CA SER A 420 -21.78 8.25 -27.76
C SER A 420 -22.06 7.88 -29.21
N TRP A 421 -21.75 6.63 -29.56
CA TRP A 421 -22.11 6.07 -30.87
C TRP A 421 -23.63 6.08 -31.09
N LEU A 422 -24.43 5.92 -30.03
CA LEU A 422 -25.90 5.91 -30.08
C LEU A 422 -26.46 7.30 -30.42
N LYS A 423 -25.84 8.37 -29.89
CA LYS A 423 -26.20 9.76 -30.20
C LYS A 423 -25.91 10.11 -31.66
N ASP A 424 -24.76 9.68 -32.16
CA ASP A 424 -24.38 9.87 -33.56
C ASP A 424 -25.19 8.97 -34.51
N PHE A 425 -25.55 7.76 -34.08
CA PHE A 425 -26.45 6.88 -34.81
C PHE A 425 -27.86 7.48 -34.92
N SER A 426 -28.39 8.07 -33.85
CA SER A 426 -29.70 8.75 -33.91
C SER A 426 -29.71 9.93 -34.88
N ARG A 427 -28.58 10.64 -35.02
CA ARG A 427 -28.41 11.71 -36.02
C ARG A 427 -28.32 11.13 -37.43
N PHE A 428 -27.61 10.02 -37.60
CA PHE A 428 -27.52 9.29 -38.86
C PHE A 428 -28.90 8.77 -39.32
N GLU A 429 -29.66 8.18 -38.41
CA GLU A 429 -31.05 7.73 -38.65
C GLU A 429 -31.92 8.91 -39.10
N SER A 430 -31.85 10.06 -38.43
CA SER A 430 -32.63 11.25 -38.82
C SER A 430 -32.22 11.91 -40.15
N SER A 431 -31.01 11.64 -40.64
CA SER A 431 -30.45 12.26 -41.85
C SER A 431 -30.45 11.34 -43.07
N THR A 432 -30.82 10.07 -42.90
CA THR A 432 -30.86 9.09 -43.98
C THR A 432 -32.29 8.63 -44.27
N ILE A 433 -32.52 8.14 -45.49
CA ILE A 433 -33.83 7.65 -45.96
C ILE A 433 -34.14 6.24 -45.40
N TYR A 434 -33.24 5.66 -44.60
CA TYR A 434 -33.44 4.36 -43.97
C TYR A 434 -34.43 4.50 -42.80
N GLU A 435 -35.73 4.46 -43.09
CA GLU A 435 -36.74 4.24 -42.07
C GLU A 435 -36.56 2.81 -41.51
N ILE A 436 -36.10 2.72 -40.27
CA ILE A 436 -36.20 1.48 -39.50
C ILE A 436 -37.68 1.30 -39.21
N ASN A 437 -38.39 0.60 -40.10
CA ASN A 437 -39.83 0.41 -40.05
C ASN A 437 -40.27 -0.05 -38.66
N SER A 438 -41.04 0.79 -37.97
CA SER A 438 -41.63 0.50 -36.65
C SER A 438 -42.85 -0.42 -36.73
N VAL A 439 -42.95 -1.25 -37.77
CA VAL A 439 -44.12 -2.09 -38.03
C VAL A 439 -43.79 -3.54 -37.72
N SER A 440 -44.41 -4.02 -36.64
CA SER A 440 -44.43 -5.37 -36.06
C SER A 440 -43.28 -5.75 -35.09
N CYS A 441 -43.70 -6.01 -33.85
CA CYS A 441 -42.95 -5.99 -32.60
C CYS A 441 -41.97 -7.16 -32.35
N GLU A 442 -41.74 -8.04 -33.33
CA GLU A 442 -40.86 -9.22 -33.17
C GLU A 442 -39.78 -9.34 -34.26
N THR A 443 -39.92 -8.66 -35.40
CA THR A 443 -39.03 -8.83 -36.57
C THR A 443 -38.10 -7.63 -36.84
N SER A 444 -38.21 -6.54 -36.07
CA SER A 444 -37.46 -5.29 -36.30
C SER A 444 -36.04 -5.30 -35.71
N ASN A 445 -35.78 -6.14 -34.70
CA ASN A 445 -34.45 -6.31 -34.13
C ASN A 445 -33.46 -6.90 -35.16
N ASP A 446 -33.97 -7.72 -36.09
CA ASP A 446 -33.21 -8.32 -37.19
C ASP A 446 -32.66 -7.29 -38.18
N THR A 447 -33.22 -6.07 -38.23
CA THR A 447 -32.77 -5.04 -39.17
C THR A 447 -31.85 -4.01 -38.49
N PHE A 448 -32.03 -3.74 -37.20
CA PHE A 448 -31.24 -2.75 -36.47
C PHE A 448 -29.75 -3.10 -36.44
N VAL A 449 -29.41 -4.31 -36.00
CA VAL A 449 -28.00 -4.72 -35.83
C VAL A 449 -27.24 -4.76 -37.17
N PRO A 450 -27.81 -5.29 -38.26
CA PRO A 450 -27.18 -5.20 -39.58
C PRO A 450 -26.99 -3.77 -40.09
N ILE A 451 -27.93 -2.85 -39.84
CA ILE A 451 -27.77 -1.44 -40.23
C ILE A 451 -26.59 -0.80 -39.47
N VAL A 452 -26.48 -1.07 -38.17
CA VAL A 452 -25.35 -0.58 -37.35
C VAL A 452 -24.03 -1.16 -37.87
N SER A 453 -23.95 -2.48 -38.06
CA SER A 453 -22.74 -3.21 -38.48
C SER A 453 -22.30 -2.88 -39.91
N LEU A 454 -23.22 -2.92 -40.87
CA LEU A 454 -22.91 -2.90 -42.31
C LEU A 454 -23.03 -1.52 -42.95
N VAL A 455 -23.81 -0.61 -42.38
CA VAL A 455 -24.05 0.72 -42.96
C VAL A 455 -23.38 1.80 -42.11
N PHE A 456 -23.77 1.91 -40.84
CA PHE A 456 -23.27 2.96 -39.96
C PHE A 456 -21.76 2.83 -39.72
N LEU A 457 -21.29 1.69 -39.23
CA LEU A 457 -19.86 1.49 -38.93
C LEU A 457 -18.96 1.45 -40.17
N LYS A 458 -19.53 1.26 -41.37
CA LYS A 458 -18.79 1.30 -42.64
C LYS A 458 -18.63 2.71 -43.20
N ALA A 459 -19.49 3.65 -42.83
CA ALA A 459 -19.38 5.04 -43.26
C ALA A 459 -18.15 5.72 -42.66
N ASP A 460 -17.41 6.50 -43.47
CA ASP A 460 -16.11 7.08 -43.09
C ASP A 460 -16.16 7.92 -41.81
N ASN A 461 -17.26 8.63 -41.56
CA ASN A 461 -17.44 9.49 -40.39
C ASN A 461 -17.63 8.72 -39.07
N PHE A 462 -18.00 7.43 -39.13
CA PHE A 462 -18.38 6.62 -37.97
C PHE A 462 -17.50 5.39 -37.75
N LYS A 463 -16.49 5.15 -38.60
CA LYS A 463 -15.50 4.07 -38.44
C LYS A 463 -14.81 4.07 -37.07
N LYS A 464 -14.69 5.23 -36.42
CA LYS A 464 -14.14 5.38 -35.06
C LYS A 464 -14.86 4.53 -34.00
N TYR A 465 -16.16 4.23 -34.18
CA TYR A 465 -16.95 3.47 -33.22
C TYR A 465 -16.85 1.95 -33.40
N HIS A 466 -16.09 1.45 -34.38
CA HIS A 466 -15.99 0.02 -34.65
C HIS A 466 -15.37 -0.77 -33.48
N SER A 467 -14.47 -0.16 -32.70
CA SER A 467 -13.91 -0.78 -31.49
C SER A 467 -14.81 -0.65 -30.27
N ASP A 468 -15.84 0.19 -30.34
CA ASP A 468 -16.70 0.51 -29.21
C ASP A 468 -17.96 -0.35 -29.16
N ILE A 469 -18.28 -1.09 -30.22
CA ILE A 469 -19.46 -1.97 -30.31
C ILE A 469 -18.99 -3.40 -30.54
N VAL A 470 -19.37 -4.31 -29.63
CA VAL A 470 -19.07 -5.73 -29.73
C VAL A 470 -20.36 -6.47 -30.07
N PHE A 471 -20.35 -7.13 -31.23
CA PHE A 471 -21.46 -7.95 -31.69
C PHE A 471 -21.28 -9.40 -31.27
N ASP A 472 -22.40 -10.12 -31.18
CA ASP A 472 -22.37 -11.58 -31.09
C ASP A 472 -21.78 -12.22 -32.35
N LYS A 473 -21.36 -13.49 -32.24
CA LYS A 473 -20.81 -14.30 -33.33
C LYS A 473 -21.67 -14.29 -34.59
N TYR A 474 -22.99 -14.19 -34.42
CA TYR A 474 -23.96 -14.15 -35.52
C TYR A 474 -24.41 -12.74 -35.92
N GLN A 475 -23.88 -11.69 -35.29
CA GLN A 475 -24.27 -10.28 -35.50
C GLN A 475 -25.77 -10.01 -35.36
N THR A 476 -26.43 -10.76 -34.48
CA THR A 476 -27.87 -10.61 -34.19
C THR A 476 -28.13 -9.65 -33.03
N GLN A 477 -27.16 -9.50 -32.12
CA GLN A 477 -27.27 -8.66 -30.93
C GLN A 477 -25.94 -7.97 -30.62
N ILE A 478 -26.03 -6.82 -29.93
CA ILE A 478 -24.89 -6.12 -29.36
C ILE A 478 -24.68 -6.69 -27.97
N ILE A 479 -23.54 -7.35 -27.75
CA ILE A 479 -23.19 -7.97 -26.46
C ILE A 479 -22.66 -6.93 -25.50
N ALA A 480 -21.80 -6.04 -26.01
CA ALA A 480 -21.22 -4.98 -25.21
C ALA A 480 -21.09 -3.71 -26.04
N SER A 481 -21.22 -2.58 -25.37
CA SER A 481 -20.91 -1.30 -25.99
C SER A 481 -20.20 -0.35 -25.05
N LYS A 482 -19.41 0.53 -25.64
CA LYS A 482 -18.61 1.53 -24.93
C LYS A 482 -18.99 2.93 -25.37
N MET A 483 -19.03 3.84 -24.41
CA MET A 483 -19.25 5.27 -24.62
C MET A 483 -18.30 6.07 -23.74
N TYR A 484 -18.13 7.36 -24.03
CA TYR A 484 -17.14 8.19 -23.34
C TYR A 484 -17.74 9.49 -22.81
N ILE A 485 -17.27 9.92 -21.66
CA ILE A 485 -17.52 11.26 -21.12
C ILE A 485 -16.18 11.97 -20.97
N GLU A 486 -15.99 13.07 -21.68
CA GLU A 486 -14.85 13.96 -21.50
C GLU A 486 -15.09 14.79 -20.23
N LEU A 487 -14.14 14.70 -19.30
CA LEU A 487 -14.13 15.41 -18.04
C LEU A 487 -13.49 16.79 -18.21
N SER A 488 -13.79 17.70 -17.30
CA SER A 488 -13.07 18.96 -17.18
C SER A 488 -11.81 18.79 -16.30
N THR A 489 -10.91 19.78 -16.38
CA THR A 489 -9.66 19.85 -15.59
C THR A 489 -9.87 20.05 -14.09
N LYS A 490 -11.09 19.82 -13.57
CA LYS A 490 -11.43 20.00 -12.15
C LYS A 490 -10.89 18.86 -11.27
N GLY A 491 -10.82 19.11 -9.96
CA GLY A 491 -10.16 18.26 -8.97
C GLY A 491 -10.75 16.85 -8.81
N VAL A 492 -10.02 15.96 -8.16
CA VAL A 492 -10.34 14.52 -8.14
C VAL A 492 -11.49 14.14 -7.21
N GLU A 493 -11.74 14.88 -6.13
CA GLU A 493 -12.95 14.70 -5.31
C GLU A 493 -14.21 14.83 -6.15
N GLU A 494 -14.30 15.92 -6.92
CA GLU A 494 -15.45 16.20 -7.77
C GLU A 494 -15.63 15.14 -8.87
N ARG A 495 -14.53 14.50 -9.30
CA ARG A 495 -14.54 13.37 -10.24
C ARG A 495 -15.02 12.07 -9.59
N LEU A 496 -14.63 11.80 -8.33
CA LEU A 496 -15.08 10.62 -7.59
C LEU A 496 -16.56 10.72 -7.24
N SER A 497 -17.03 11.88 -6.77
CA SER A 497 -18.46 12.10 -6.54
C SER A 497 -19.27 11.92 -7.81
N LEU A 498 -18.75 12.37 -8.96
CA LEU A 498 -19.39 12.17 -10.25
C LEU A 498 -19.50 10.67 -10.62
N ILE A 499 -18.46 9.88 -10.34
CA ILE A 499 -18.48 8.43 -10.58
C ILE A 499 -19.53 7.77 -9.67
N ASP A 500 -19.55 8.10 -8.38
CA ASP A 500 -20.52 7.55 -7.43
C ASP A 500 -21.97 7.90 -7.82
N ASP A 501 -22.20 9.15 -8.23
CA ASP A 501 -23.50 9.61 -8.72
C ASP A 501 -23.92 8.90 -10.01
N LEU A 502 -22.98 8.70 -10.96
CA LEU A 502 -23.23 7.95 -12.19
C LEU A 502 -23.59 6.49 -11.90
N ILE A 503 -22.90 5.84 -10.97
CA ILE A 503 -23.19 4.46 -10.55
C ILE A 503 -24.56 4.39 -9.86
N ALA A 504 -24.87 5.31 -8.95
CA ALA A 504 -26.16 5.37 -8.28
C ALA A 504 -27.31 5.58 -9.28
N LYS A 505 -27.10 6.46 -10.27
CA LYS A 505 -28.08 6.72 -11.32
C LYS A 505 -28.26 5.51 -12.25
N ALA A 506 -27.18 4.85 -12.65
CA ALA A 506 -27.24 3.62 -13.45
C ALA A 506 -28.01 2.52 -12.73
N LYS A 507 -27.77 2.33 -11.42
CA LYS A 507 -28.54 1.40 -10.58
C LYS A 507 -30.03 1.75 -10.53
N SER A 508 -30.38 3.02 -10.44
CA SER A 508 -31.79 3.47 -10.44
C SER A 508 -32.53 3.18 -11.75
N LEU A 509 -31.79 3.14 -12.87
CA LEU A 509 -32.32 2.87 -14.21
C LEU A 509 -32.27 1.37 -14.58
N GLY A 510 -31.68 0.53 -13.72
CA GLY A 510 -31.46 -0.88 -14.01
C GLY A 510 -30.49 -1.11 -15.17
N LEU A 511 -29.53 -0.20 -15.38
CA LEU A 511 -28.54 -0.31 -16.45
C LEU A 511 -27.29 -1.07 -15.96
N PRO A 512 -26.86 -2.13 -16.66
CA PRO A 512 -25.64 -2.86 -16.35
C PRO A 512 -24.44 -2.06 -16.86
N LEU A 513 -23.90 -1.21 -15.98
CA LEU A 513 -22.83 -0.27 -16.30
C LEU A 513 -21.57 -0.55 -15.46
N THR A 514 -20.45 -0.68 -16.17
CA THR A 514 -19.10 -0.66 -15.61
C THR A 514 -18.41 0.63 -16.04
N ILE A 515 -17.97 1.45 -15.09
CA ILE A 515 -17.22 2.68 -15.39
C ILE A 515 -15.72 2.37 -15.30
N LYS A 516 -14.98 2.61 -16.38
CA LYS A 516 -13.50 2.61 -16.36
C LYS A 516 -12.99 4.03 -16.51
N ALA A 517 -12.18 4.45 -15.55
CA ALA A 517 -11.41 5.67 -15.65
C ALA A 517 -9.97 5.28 -16.05
N PRO A 518 -9.46 5.66 -17.23
CA PRO A 518 -8.08 5.38 -17.66
C PRO A 518 -7.07 6.00 -16.70
N PHE A 519 -7.36 7.20 -16.20
CA PHE A 519 -6.61 7.85 -15.14
C PHE A 519 -6.67 7.10 -13.79
N ALA A 520 -7.55 6.11 -13.64
CA ALA A 520 -7.71 5.32 -12.42
C ALA A 520 -7.00 3.96 -12.42
N PHE A 521 -6.25 3.61 -13.49
CA PHE A 521 -5.33 2.47 -13.44
C PHE A 521 -4.28 2.60 -12.33
N SER A 522 -4.03 3.81 -11.84
CA SER A 522 -3.24 4.12 -10.64
C SER A 522 -4.13 4.38 -9.41
N ILE A 523 -5.25 5.09 -9.57
CA ILE A 523 -6.02 5.63 -8.45
C ILE A 523 -6.81 4.58 -7.68
N GLN A 524 -7.34 3.51 -8.29
CA GLN A 524 -8.16 2.56 -7.52
C GLN A 524 -7.33 1.67 -6.59
N HIS A 525 -6.10 1.34 -6.98
CA HIS A 525 -5.10 0.72 -6.13
C HIS A 525 -4.57 1.71 -5.07
N ASP A 526 -4.29 2.95 -5.48
CA ASP A 526 -3.62 3.95 -4.63
C ASP A 526 -4.57 4.67 -3.64
N LEU A 527 -5.81 4.99 -4.01
CA LEU A 527 -6.86 5.49 -3.09
C LEU A 527 -7.20 4.46 -2.03
N GLN A 528 -7.26 3.18 -2.40
CA GLN A 528 -7.47 2.13 -1.41
C GLN A 528 -6.29 2.12 -0.43
N VAL A 529 -5.04 2.12 -0.89
CA VAL A 529 -3.87 2.16 0.02
C VAL A 529 -3.83 3.43 0.89
N LEU A 530 -4.16 4.61 0.34
CA LEU A 530 -4.04 5.91 1.03
C LEU A 530 -5.22 6.21 1.98
N ALA A 531 -6.46 5.90 1.56
CA ALA A 531 -7.62 5.94 2.45
C ALA A 531 -7.44 4.97 3.64
N HIS A 532 -6.67 3.89 3.45
CA HIS A 532 -6.43 2.89 4.47
C HIS A 532 -5.27 3.21 5.43
N ILE A 533 -4.19 3.86 5.00
CA ILE A 533 -3.19 4.43 5.95
C ILE A 533 -3.88 5.45 6.86
N LEU A 534 -4.83 6.21 6.31
CA LEU A 534 -5.62 7.17 7.07
C LEU A 534 -6.65 6.52 7.99
N SER A 535 -7.31 5.43 7.59
CA SER A 535 -8.20 4.70 8.49
C SER A 535 -7.43 4.03 9.64
N ILE A 536 -6.20 3.55 9.42
CA ILE A 536 -5.37 2.98 10.50
C ILE A 536 -4.98 4.07 11.52
N VAL A 537 -4.81 5.32 11.10
CA VAL A 537 -4.49 6.45 11.99
C VAL A 537 -5.74 7.04 12.67
N PHE A 538 -6.91 7.04 12.02
CA PHE A 538 -8.11 7.75 12.50
C PHE A 538 -9.26 6.87 13.01
N ASN A 539 -9.23 5.53 12.87
CA ASN A 539 -10.33 4.68 13.36
C ASN A 539 -10.29 4.40 14.88
N SER A 540 -9.71 5.33 15.65
CA SER A 540 -9.86 5.43 17.12
C SER A 540 -11.14 6.18 17.54
N ASN A 541 -11.91 6.75 16.62
CA ASN A 541 -13.04 7.64 16.95
C ASN A 541 -14.42 7.22 16.37
N CYS A 542 -14.66 5.92 16.20
CA CYS A 542 -16.01 5.40 15.96
C CYS A 542 -16.44 4.41 17.06
N ILE A 543 -16.34 4.84 18.31
CA ILE A 543 -17.25 4.40 19.40
C ILE A 543 -17.87 5.67 19.95
N ASN A 544 -18.91 6.18 19.29
CA ASN A 544 -19.91 7.07 19.87
C ASN A 544 -21.15 7.01 18.96
N GLY A 545 -21.91 5.94 19.16
CA GLY A 545 -23.17 5.65 18.50
C GLY A 545 -24.04 4.76 19.38
N PHE A 546 -24.07 5.08 20.67
CA PHE A 546 -25.13 4.66 21.60
C PHE A 546 -25.38 5.82 22.56
N HIS A 547 -26.18 6.79 22.09
CA HIS A 547 -27.19 7.48 22.86
C HIS A 547 -28.19 8.15 21.93
#